data_AF-A0AAE0HWK3-F1
#
_entry.id   AF-A0AAE0HWK3-F1
#
_cell.length_a   1.000
_cell.length_b   1.000
_cell.length_c   1.000
_cell.angle_alpha   90.00
_cell.angle_beta   90.00
_cell.angle_gamma   90.00
#
_symmetry.space_group_name_H-M   'P 1'
#
loop_
_entity.id
_entity.type
_entity.pdbx_description
1 polymer ?
#
loop_
_entity_poly.entity_id
_entity_poly.type
_entity_poly.pdbx_seq_one_letter_code
_entity_poly.pdbx_strand_id
1 'polypeptide(L)'
;MTIPYRSRPFLASLGRLPGLEVTALDGLSSSQQDAIIAATSKICRKLMEDLGVRWKPQPADSALRKRTIDWIKNELEPIVGPASNRLLLSTDVGVTYTERVYEGGDFETCVAMVKYVSLAIYLDDVIDKNASMAKEAEGFLFNALAAPKDAYMPQTTPDPGNRDNNRLWLDQYRQVSVNLARHMSDPFVSNMLLHSCTLYIEGCALEYHIQRDQEKYFLVRDSAAERARDDAEKLARDRGLDIPLPLDTDRQRVVVVGHESSSPSPPPENDEKIPSSDSSVDDGNVAQQLDDNYLVPHGWPLWLRERSAVAETFAITSFCCAPDGVTLPTYLWVTAIPELRSIILSINDVLSFAKELLANDTTSSLAVLTKERRLLGVPGTARDGGWCLGDSFEEVVGKILVAGARINRLLRPSVQGVRYDSQGRVYGLSELAAMLKDTEGVVEKEDVYKALALRLWETHQRGYVAWHFQSPRYRAHELFDWVRETMGEGEKEAGPEWLVGAFREV
;
A
#
# COMPACT_ATOMS: atom_id res chain seq x y z
N MET A 1 12.08 -0.24 -28.73
CA MET A 1 11.18 -1.43 -28.66
C MET A 1 10.08 -1.10 -27.65
N THR A 2 8.98 -0.51 -28.10
CA THR A 2 7.79 -0.23 -27.29
C THR A 2 7.14 -1.55 -26.92
N ILE A 3 6.94 -1.82 -25.63
CA ILE A 3 6.18 -3.00 -25.20
C ILE A 3 4.75 -2.77 -25.70
N PRO A 4 4.18 -3.63 -26.56
CA PRO A 4 2.77 -3.52 -26.91
C PRO A 4 1.98 -4.04 -25.72
N TYR A 5 1.84 -3.24 -24.67
CA TYR A 5 0.89 -3.53 -23.58
C TYR A 5 -0.51 -3.17 -24.08
N ARG A 6 -0.98 -3.93 -25.09
CA ARG A 6 -2.40 -4.21 -25.31
C ARG A 6 -2.77 -5.44 -24.48
N SER A 7 -2.36 -5.49 -23.21
CA SER A 7 -2.99 -6.44 -22.30
C SER A 7 -4.46 -6.04 -22.24
N ARG A 8 -5.36 -7.01 -22.38
CA ARG A 8 -6.74 -6.79 -21.95
C ARG A 8 -6.69 -6.28 -20.50
N PRO A 9 -7.59 -5.37 -20.09
CA PRO A 9 -7.70 -4.96 -18.70
C PRO A 9 -7.74 -6.20 -17.79
N PHE A 10 -7.01 -6.17 -16.68
CA PHE A 10 -6.90 -7.28 -15.75
C PHE A 10 -8.28 -7.75 -15.29
N LEU A 11 -9.16 -6.82 -14.90
CA LEU A 11 -10.53 -7.11 -14.49
C LEU A 11 -11.39 -7.62 -15.64
N ALA A 12 -11.13 -7.22 -16.89
CA ALA A 12 -11.84 -7.78 -18.03
C ALA A 12 -11.60 -9.29 -18.19
N SER A 13 -10.48 -9.82 -17.68
CA SER A 13 -10.23 -11.27 -17.65
C SER A 13 -11.07 -12.03 -16.62
N LEU A 14 -11.63 -11.32 -15.62
CA LEU A 14 -12.47 -11.87 -14.55
C LEU A 14 -13.97 -11.79 -14.85
N GLY A 15 -14.35 -11.16 -15.96
CA GLY A 15 -15.74 -10.86 -16.28
C GLY A 15 -16.32 -9.76 -15.38
N ARG A 16 -17.65 -9.69 -15.29
CA ARG A 16 -18.32 -8.69 -14.44
C ARG A 16 -18.17 -9.09 -12.97
N LEU A 17 -17.67 -8.17 -12.15
CA LEU A 17 -17.53 -8.34 -10.70
C LEU A 17 -18.55 -7.43 -9.99
N PRO A 18 -19.67 -7.98 -9.49
CA PRO A 18 -20.69 -7.19 -8.80
C PRO A 18 -20.13 -6.48 -7.55
N GLY A 19 -20.64 -5.29 -7.25
CA GLY A 19 -20.27 -4.51 -6.08
C GLY A 19 -19.09 -3.56 -6.31
N LEU A 20 -18.30 -3.76 -7.37
CA LEU A 20 -17.19 -2.85 -7.69
C LEU A 20 -17.62 -1.55 -8.39
N GLU A 21 -18.90 -1.42 -8.76
CA GLU A 21 -19.46 -0.18 -9.29
C GLU A 21 -19.67 0.91 -8.22
N VAL A 22 -19.41 0.60 -6.94
CA VAL A 22 -19.55 1.58 -5.85
C VAL A 22 -18.53 2.71 -6.00
N THR A 23 -18.98 3.91 -5.68
CA THR A 23 -18.21 5.15 -5.81
C THR A 23 -17.70 5.66 -4.48
N ALA A 24 -18.22 5.11 -3.38
CA ALA A 24 -17.84 5.38 -2.01
C ALA A 24 -18.10 4.14 -1.14
N LEU A 25 -17.41 4.03 0.00
CA LEU A 25 -17.52 2.87 0.90
C LEU A 25 -18.40 3.14 2.14
N ASP A 26 -18.85 4.38 2.33
CA ASP A 26 -19.77 4.76 3.39
C ASP A 26 -21.20 4.30 3.09
N GLY A 27 -21.91 3.84 4.12
CA GLY A 27 -23.32 3.47 4.01
C GLY A 27 -23.62 2.20 3.19
N LEU A 28 -22.61 1.37 2.89
CA LEU A 28 -22.82 0.11 2.19
C LEU A 28 -23.71 -0.84 2.99
N SER A 29 -24.68 -1.48 2.33
CA SER A 29 -25.43 -2.59 2.91
C SER A 29 -24.53 -3.81 3.10
N SER A 30 -24.91 -4.72 4.01
CA SER A 30 -24.19 -6.00 4.17
C SER A 30 -24.08 -6.76 2.85
N SER A 31 -25.14 -6.78 2.03
CA SER A 31 -25.13 -7.43 0.72
C SER A 31 -24.16 -6.78 -0.29
N GLN A 32 -23.94 -5.46 -0.20
CA GLN A 32 -22.94 -4.78 -1.03
C GLN A 32 -21.53 -5.09 -0.54
N GLN A 33 -21.29 -5.07 0.76
CA GLN A 33 -20.01 -5.46 1.35
C GLN A 33 -19.65 -6.90 0.95
N ASP A 34 -20.59 -7.83 1.09
CA ASP A 34 -20.48 -9.22 0.65
C ASP A 34 -20.08 -9.35 -0.83
N ALA A 35 -20.74 -8.59 -1.72
CA ALA A 35 -20.40 -8.60 -3.15
C ALA A 35 -18.96 -8.10 -3.41
N ILE A 36 -18.54 -7.03 -2.73
CA ILE A 36 -17.19 -6.46 -2.84
C ILE A 36 -16.14 -7.44 -2.31
N ILE A 37 -16.40 -8.12 -1.20
CA ILE A 37 -15.53 -9.16 -0.61
C ILE A 37 -15.34 -10.32 -1.59
N ALA A 38 -16.43 -10.77 -2.23
CA ALA A 38 -16.39 -11.80 -3.26
C ALA A 38 -15.51 -11.38 -4.46
N ALA A 39 -15.69 -10.14 -4.93
CA ALA A 39 -14.92 -9.59 -6.03
C ALA A 39 -13.43 -9.46 -5.68
N THR A 40 -13.11 -8.96 -4.48
CA THR A 40 -11.75 -8.84 -3.95
C THR A 40 -11.07 -10.21 -3.87
N SER A 41 -11.77 -11.24 -3.41
CA SER A 41 -11.27 -12.62 -3.41
C SER A 41 -10.85 -13.12 -4.80
N LYS A 42 -11.67 -12.83 -5.83
CA LYS A 42 -11.36 -13.20 -7.22
C LYS A 42 -10.15 -12.43 -7.75
N ILE A 43 -10.05 -11.13 -7.45
CA ILE A 43 -8.91 -10.28 -7.80
C ILE A 43 -7.62 -10.81 -7.16
N CYS A 44 -7.63 -11.05 -5.85
CA CYS A 44 -6.47 -11.58 -5.12
C CYS A 44 -6.01 -12.92 -5.69
N ARG A 45 -6.94 -13.84 -6.00
CA ARG A 45 -6.63 -15.13 -6.63
C ARG A 45 -5.91 -14.94 -7.95
N LYS A 46 -6.48 -14.13 -8.84
CA LYS A 46 -5.92 -13.91 -10.17
C LYS A 46 -4.58 -13.18 -10.12
N LEU A 47 -4.44 -12.22 -9.20
CA LEU A 47 -3.16 -11.55 -8.95
C LEU A 47 -2.08 -12.54 -8.53
N MET A 48 -2.38 -13.48 -7.61
CA MET A 48 -1.43 -14.51 -7.20
C MET A 48 -1.03 -15.43 -8.37
N GLU A 49 -1.98 -15.81 -9.22
CA GLU A 49 -1.71 -16.59 -10.44
C GLU A 49 -0.76 -15.84 -11.39
N ASP A 50 -1.02 -14.55 -11.63
CA ASP A 50 -0.22 -13.71 -12.53
C ASP A 50 1.17 -13.39 -11.98
N LEU A 51 1.29 -13.28 -10.65
CA LEU A 51 2.57 -13.19 -9.96
C LEU A 51 3.32 -14.54 -9.90
N GLY A 52 2.70 -15.63 -10.38
CA GLY A 52 3.30 -16.97 -10.33
C GLY A 52 3.60 -17.43 -8.90
N VAL A 53 2.82 -16.96 -7.93
CA VAL A 53 3.05 -17.25 -6.51
C VAL A 53 2.77 -18.72 -6.26
N ARG A 54 3.85 -19.50 -6.23
CA ARG A 54 3.87 -20.86 -5.67
C ARG A 54 4.64 -20.78 -4.38
N TRP A 55 3.92 -20.95 -3.29
CA TRP A 55 4.50 -20.87 -1.97
C TRP A 55 4.53 -22.25 -1.32
N LYS A 56 5.69 -22.58 -0.75
CA LYS A 56 5.88 -23.77 0.05
C LYS A 56 5.93 -23.34 1.52
N PRO A 57 5.16 -23.97 2.41
CA PRO A 57 5.32 -23.77 3.84
C PRO A 57 6.76 -23.86 4.30
N GLN A 58 7.24 -22.76 4.89
CA GLN A 58 8.48 -22.77 5.63
C GLN A 58 8.17 -23.21 7.07
N PRO A 59 9.01 -24.05 7.68
CA PRO A 59 8.84 -24.37 9.09
C PRO A 59 9.07 -23.10 9.92
N ALA A 60 8.43 -23.02 11.09
CA ALA A 60 8.73 -21.99 12.06
C ALA A 60 10.20 -22.08 12.50
N ASP A 61 10.86 -20.94 12.62
CA ASP A 61 12.23 -20.85 13.12
C ASP A 61 12.21 -20.72 14.64
N SER A 62 12.39 -21.86 15.31
CA SER A 62 12.40 -21.91 16.78
C SER A 62 13.54 -21.10 17.40
N ALA A 63 14.68 -20.94 16.72
CA ALA A 63 15.80 -20.15 17.20
C ALA A 63 15.48 -18.65 17.12
N LEU A 64 14.91 -18.20 15.99
CA LEU A 64 14.48 -16.80 15.81
C LEU A 64 13.41 -16.41 16.83
N ARG A 65 12.40 -17.29 17.02
CA ARG A 65 11.34 -17.10 18.03
C ARG A 65 11.90 -17.01 19.44
N LYS A 66 12.79 -17.93 19.82
CA LYS A 66 13.44 -17.89 21.13
C LYS A 66 14.24 -16.60 21.32
N ARG A 67 15.05 -16.20 20.34
CA ARG A 67 15.85 -14.97 20.39
C ARG A 67 14.99 -13.73 20.52
N THR A 68 13.82 -13.74 19.88
CA THR A 68 12.82 -12.66 19.98
C THR A 68 12.20 -12.57 21.37
N ILE A 69 11.84 -13.71 21.98
CA ILE A 69 11.34 -13.75 23.37
C ILE A 69 12.41 -13.25 24.34
N ASP A 70 13.67 -13.66 24.15
CA ASP A 70 14.79 -13.22 24.98
C ASP A 70 15.01 -11.70 24.84
N TRP A 71 14.88 -11.14 23.63
CA TRP A 71 14.94 -9.69 23.41
C TRP A 71 13.82 -8.96 24.18
N ILE A 72 12.57 -9.43 24.08
CA ILE A 72 11.46 -8.80 24.81
C ILE A 72 11.75 -8.77 26.30
N LYS A 73 12.07 -9.92 26.90
CA LYS A 73 12.23 -10.05 28.35
C LYS A 73 13.46 -9.33 28.90
N ASN A 74 14.57 -9.41 28.18
CA ASN A 74 15.87 -8.98 28.71
C ASN A 74 16.29 -7.59 28.25
N GLU A 75 15.76 -7.10 27.13
CA GLU A 75 16.12 -5.79 26.58
C GLU A 75 14.94 -4.82 26.61
N LEU A 76 13.74 -5.23 26.19
CA LEU A 76 12.60 -4.33 26.01
C LEU A 76 11.83 -4.07 27.32
N GLU A 77 11.37 -5.12 28.01
CA GLU A 77 10.59 -5.01 29.25
C GLU A 77 11.27 -4.22 30.37
N PRO A 78 12.60 -4.30 30.58
CA PRO A 78 13.29 -3.47 31.55
C PRO A 78 13.20 -1.96 31.28
N ILE A 79 12.95 -1.57 30.02
CA ILE A 79 12.90 -0.17 29.59
C ILE A 79 11.46 0.34 29.60
N VAL A 80 10.55 -0.42 28.99
CA VAL A 80 9.17 0.04 28.71
C VAL A 80 8.11 -0.57 29.64
N GLY A 81 8.53 -1.43 30.58
CA GLY A 81 7.65 -2.22 31.42
C GLY A 81 7.17 -3.52 30.75
N PRO A 82 6.32 -4.30 31.44
CA PRO A 82 5.85 -5.60 30.95
C PRO A 82 5.22 -5.54 29.55
N ALA A 83 5.49 -6.55 28.73
CA ALA A 83 5.00 -6.59 27.35
C ALA A 83 3.46 -6.64 27.32
N SER A 84 2.85 -5.65 26.66
CA SER A 84 1.41 -5.64 26.43
C SER A 84 0.98 -6.71 25.42
N ASN A 85 -0.28 -7.15 25.47
CA ASN A 85 -0.85 -8.05 24.46
C ASN A 85 -0.68 -7.51 23.03
N ARG A 86 -0.79 -6.19 22.85
CA ARG A 86 -0.59 -5.53 21.54
C ARG A 86 0.84 -5.68 21.04
N LEU A 87 1.83 -5.50 21.93
CA LEU A 87 3.24 -5.71 21.58
C LEU A 87 3.49 -7.18 21.20
N LEU A 88 2.94 -8.13 21.96
CA LEU A 88 3.10 -9.56 21.68
C LEU A 88 2.50 -9.95 20.32
N LEU A 89 1.30 -9.43 19.99
CA LEU A 89 0.69 -9.62 18.67
C LEU A 89 1.55 -8.99 17.56
N SER A 90 2.04 -7.75 17.75
CA SER A 90 2.92 -7.09 16.78
C SER A 90 4.22 -7.87 16.58
N THR A 91 4.72 -8.50 17.64
CA THR A 91 5.92 -9.33 17.60
C THR A 91 5.69 -10.63 16.84
N ASP A 92 4.58 -11.33 17.08
CA ASP A 92 4.24 -12.53 16.32
C ASP A 92 4.09 -12.22 14.82
N VAL A 93 3.50 -11.06 14.50
CA VAL A 93 3.42 -10.55 13.13
C VAL A 93 4.81 -10.29 12.55
N GLY A 94 5.73 -9.67 13.30
CA GLY A 94 7.11 -9.43 12.87
C GLY A 94 7.95 -10.71 12.68
N VAL A 95 7.76 -11.71 13.55
CA VAL A 95 8.39 -13.03 13.43
C VAL A 95 7.89 -13.74 12.17
N THR A 96 6.58 -13.91 12.05
CA THR A 96 5.99 -14.63 10.91
C THR A 96 6.28 -13.94 9.60
N TYR A 97 6.29 -12.60 9.56
CA TYR A 97 6.74 -11.82 8.41
C TYR A 97 8.17 -12.21 8.03
N THR A 98 9.10 -12.16 8.99
CA THR A 98 10.51 -12.39 8.72
C THR A 98 10.77 -13.82 8.26
N GLU A 99 10.14 -14.80 8.92
CA GLU A 99 10.21 -16.22 8.54
C GLU A 99 9.75 -16.44 7.10
N ARG A 100 8.72 -15.74 6.60
CA ARG A 100 8.24 -15.95 5.23
C ARG A 100 9.05 -15.20 4.18
N VAL A 101 9.49 -14.00 4.50
CA VAL A 101 9.96 -13.01 3.53
C VAL A 101 11.47 -13.11 3.30
N TYR A 102 12.25 -13.49 4.30
CA TYR A 102 13.73 -13.54 4.23
C TYR A 102 14.26 -14.98 4.23
N GLU A 103 13.75 -15.81 3.32
CA GLU A 103 14.22 -17.19 3.15
C GLU A 103 15.73 -17.22 2.88
N GLY A 104 16.49 -17.96 3.71
CA GLY A 104 17.93 -18.08 3.57
C GLY A 104 18.72 -16.83 4.00
N GLY A 105 18.07 -15.84 4.62
CA GLY A 105 18.73 -14.69 5.22
C GLY A 105 19.65 -15.09 6.37
N ASP A 106 20.68 -14.28 6.62
CA ASP A 106 21.53 -14.49 7.78
C ASP A 106 20.73 -14.25 9.08
N PHE A 107 21.03 -15.08 10.09
CA PHE A 107 20.24 -15.13 11.32
C PHE A 107 20.17 -13.79 12.05
N GLU A 108 21.28 -13.03 12.09
CA GLU A 108 21.33 -11.78 12.82
C GLU A 108 20.55 -10.66 12.11
N THR A 109 20.60 -10.59 10.78
CA THR A 109 19.74 -9.68 10.01
C THR A 109 18.27 -10.06 10.16
N CYS A 110 17.92 -11.35 10.17
CA CYS A 110 16.55 -11.79 10.48
C CYS A 110 16.11 -11.34 11.89
N VAL A 111 16.96 -11.46 12.91
CA VAL A 111 16.68 -10.94 14.25
C VAL A 111 16.47 -9.42 14.23
N ALA A 112 17.32 -8.67 13.52
CA ALA A 112 17.18 -7.22 13.38
C ALA A 112 15.85 -6.84 12.68
N MET A 113 15.47 -7.58 11.64
CA MET A 113 14.20 -7.41 10.94
C MET A 113 12.99 -7.69 11.83
N VAL A 114 13.01 -8.79 12.61
CA VAL A 114 11.92 -9.07 13.57
C VAL A 114 11.77 -7.93 14.55
N LYS A 115 12.87 -7.48 15.18
CA LYS A 115 12.82 -6.36 16.14
C LYS A 115 12.21 -5.11 15.48
N TYR A 116 12.65 -4.80 14.25
CA TYR A 116 12.19 -3.63 13.51
C TYR A 116 10.70 -3.70 13.18
N VAL A 117 10.24 -4.78 12.54
CA VAL A 117 8.85 -4.94 12.12
C VAL A 117 7.92 -4.98 13.32
N SER A 118 8.33 -5.64 14.41
CA SER A 118 7.55 -5.70 15.65
C SER A 118 7.27 -4.32 16.23
N LEU A 119 8.29 -3.45 16.30
CA LEU A 119 8.14 -2.10 16.81
C LEU A 119 7.44 -1.17 15.81
N ALA A 120 7.70 -1.32 14.50
CA ALA A 120 7.03 -0.52 13.47
C ALA A 120 5.50 -0.72 13.52
N ILE A 121 5.04 -1.97 13.58
CA ILE A 121 3.62 -2.32 13.66
C ILE A 121 3.02 -1.90 15.00
N TYR A 122 3.76 -2.07 16.10
CA TYR A 122 3.30 -1.64 17.42
C TYR A 122 3.09 -0.12 17.46
N LEU A 123 4.05 0.65 16.92
CA LEU A 123 3.98 2.11 16.90
C LEU A 123 2.88 2.63 16.00
N ASP A 124 2.66 2.03 14.84
CA ASP A 124 1.51 2.30 13.96
C ASP A 124 0.19 2.26 14.76
N ASP A 125 -0.10 1.12 15.37
CA ASP A 125 -1.33 0.88 16.13
C ASP A 125 -1.45 1.78 17.39
N VAL A 126 -0.33 2.25 17.96
CA VAL A 126 -0.32 3.11 19.16
C VAL A 126 -0.44 4.58 18.82
N ILE A 127 0.29 5.06 17.81
CA ILE A 127 0.22 6.45 17.32
C ILE A 127 -1.20 6.75 16.85
N ASP A 128 -1.78 5.85 16.04
CA ASP A 128 -3.15 5.91 15.53
C ASP A 128 -4.21 6.13 16.64
N LYS A 129 -3.97 5.61 17.84
CA LYS A 129 -4.95 5.60 18.94
C LYS A 129 -4.60 6.52 20.10
N ASN A 130 -3.45 7.18 20.08
CA ASN A 130 -2.95 7.94 21.22
C ASN A 130 -2.39 9.31 20.79
N ALA A 131 -3.16 10.36 21.07
CA ALA A 131 -2.80 11.75 20.79
C ALA A 131 -1.44 12.17 21.36
N SER A 132 -1.10 11.69 22.56
CA SER A 132 0.19 12.00 23.19
C SER A 132 1.34 11.33 22.43
N MET A 133 1.15 10.08 21.99
CA MET A 133 2.15 9.39 21.19
C MET A 133 2.33 10.04 19.81
N ALA A 134 1.24 10.42 19.15
CA ALA A 134 1.29 11.12 17.87
C ALA A 134 2.05 12.46 17.98
N LYS A 135 1.80 13.23 19.03
CA LYS A 135 2.53 14.48 19.31
C LYS A 135 4.03 14.25 19.53
N GLU A 136 4.40 13.21 20.27
CA GLU A 136 5.82 12.84 20.44
C GLU A 136 6.44 12.38 19.10
N ALA A 137 5.69 11.66 18.26
CA ALA A 137 6.11 11.22 16.94
C ALA A 137 6.36 12.39 15.97
N GLU A 138 5.60 13.49 16.04
CA GLU A 138 5.87 14.72 15.28
C GLU A 138 7.26 15.31 15.57
N GLY A 139 7.69 15.23 16.84
CA GLY A 139 9.01 15.68 17.28
C GLY A 139 10.14 14.72 16.90
N PHE A 140 9.83 13.50 16.44
CA PHE A 140 10.81 12.43 16.25
C PHE A 140 11.93 12.82 15.28
N LEU A 141 11.60 13.34 14.10
CA LEU A 141 12.59 13.77 13.10
C LEU A 141 13.46 14.92 13.62
N PHE A 142 12.84 15.94 14.22
CA PHE A 142 13.57 17.09 14.76
C PHE A 142 14.54 16.64 15.86
N ASN A 143 14.08 15.79 16.78
CA ASN A 143 14.91 15.23 17.85
C ASN A 143 16.01 14.30 17.30
N ALA A 144 15.75 13.59 16.19
CA ALA A 144 16.74 12.75 15.54
C ALA A 144 17.86 13.55 14.85
N LEU A 145 17.55 14.74 14.35
CA LEU A 145 18.52 15.63 13.71
C LEU A 145 19.24 16.54 14.72
N ALA A 146 18.55 17.00 15.75
CA ALA A 146 19.04 18.04 16.65
C ALA A 146 19.90 17.52 17.80
N ALA A 147 19.75 16.27 18.24
CA ALA A 147 20.50 15.82 19.40
C ALA A 147 22.01 15.59 19.09
N PRO A 148 22.90 15.94 20.04
CA PRO A 148 24.34 15.70 19.90
C PRO A 148 24.65 14.22 19.69
N LYS A 149 25.66 13.88 18.89
CA LYS A 149 26.12 12.48 18.67
C LYS A 149 26.27 11.67 19.96
N ASP A 150 26.66 12.33 21.06
CA ASP A 150 26.93 11.70 22.35
C ASP A 150 25.71 11.66 23.30
N ALA A 151 24.65 12.42 23.00
CA ALA A 151 23.41 12.42 23.77
C ALA A 151 22.51 11.21 23.46
N TYR A 152 22.93 10.35 22.53
CA TYR A 152 22.13 9.25 21.99
C TYR A 152 22.36 7.90 22.66
N MET A 153 23.25 7.81 23.64
CA MET A 153 23.25 6.65 24.52
C MET A 153 22.03 6.79 25.44
N PRO A 154 21.07 5.85 25.43
CA PRO A 154 19.97 5.88 26.37
C PRO A 154 20.56 6.01 27.77
N GLN A 155 20.14 7.02 28.53
CA GLN A 155 20.48 7.04 29.95
C GLN A 155 19.97 5.73 30.51
N THR A 156 20.89 4.91 31.01
CA THR A 156 20.69 3.47 31.26
C THR A 156 19.67 3.16 32.36
N THR A 157 19.05 4.18 32.93
CA THR A 157 18.02 4.06 33.95
C THR A 157 16.94 5.08 33.64
N PRO A 158 15.72 4.65 33.26
CA PRO A 158 14.55 5.52 33.23
C PRO A 158 14.47 6.24 34.58
N ASP A 159 14.25 7.56 34.57
CA ASP A 159 13.88 8.26 35.80
C ASP A 159 12.54 7.67 36.27
N PRO A 160 12.49 6.96 37.42
CA PRO A 160 11.26 6.33 37.90
C PRO A 160 10.13 7.34 38.17
N GLY A 161 10.44 8.65 38.24
CA GLY A 161 9.47 9.73 38.34
C GLY A 161 8.93 10.23 36.99
N ASN A 162 9.61 9.97 35.88
CA ASN A 162 9.22 10.46 34.55
C ASN A 162 8.46 9.37 33.79
N ARG A 163 7.13 9.40 33.91
CA ARG A 163 6.20 8.40 33.32
C ARG A 163 5.98 8.56 31.81
N ASP A 164 6.81 9.31 31.10
CA ASP A 164 6.61 9.52 29.66
C ASP A 164 7.10 8.31 28.85
N ASN A 165 6.37 7.21 28.96
CA ASN A 165 6.66 5.95 28.28
C ASN A 165 6.66 6.10 26.76
N ASN A 166 6.01 7.13 26.20
CA ASN A 166 5.92 7.34 24.75
C ASN A 166 7.29 7.54 24.13
N ARG A 167 8.11 8.39 24.75
CA ARG A 167 9.47 8.67 24.30
C ARG A 167 10.35 7.41 24.31
N LEU A 168 10.19 6.56 25.34
CA LEU A 168 10.96 5.31 25.45
C LEU A 168 10.69 4.37 24.26
N TRP A 169 9.44 4.27 23.79
CA TRP A 169 9.11 3.45 22.61
C TRP A 169 9.73 3.99 21.32
N LEU A 170 9.70 5.30 21.11
CA LEU A 170 10.34 5.94 19.94
C LEU A 170 11.86 5.79 19.98
N ASP A 171 12.48 5.91 21.15
CA ASP A 171 13.92 5.67 21.34
C ASP A 171 14.29 4.20 21.05
N GLN A 172 13.46 3.23 21.46
CA GLN A 172 13.66 1.82 21.13
C GLN A 172 13.54 1.55 19.63
N TYR A 173 12.52 2.12 18.97
CA TYR A 173 12.37 2.00 17.52
C TYR A 173 13.57 2.60 16.77
N ARG A 174 14.05 3.76 17.22
CA ARG A 174 15.28 4.36 16.69
C ARG A 174 16.49 3.45 16.85
N GLN A 175 16.71 2.91 18.05
CA GLN A 175 17.84 2.03 18.33
C GLN A 175 17.81 0.78 17.44
N VAL A 176 16.64 0.16 17.29
CA VAL A 176 16.45 -0.99 16.41
C VAL A 176 16.66 -0.62 14.94
N SER A 177 16.20 0.55 14.49
CA SER A 177 16.43 1.05 13.13
C SER A 177 17.92 1.28 12.84
N VAL A 178 18.66 1.86 13.79
CA VAL A 178 20.12 2.03 13.69
C VAL A 178 20.83 0.69 13.66
N ASN A 179 20.41 -0.26 14.50
CA ASN A 179 20.96 -1.61 14.47
C ASN A 179 20.72 -2.27 13.12
N LEU A 180 19.50 -2.24 12.58
CA LEU A 180 19.19 -2.77 11.26
C LEU A 180 20.05 -2.12 10.17
N ALA A 181 20.22 -0.80 10.20
CA ALA A 181 21.05 -0.09 9.22
C ALA A 181 22.54 -0.47 9.26
N ARG A 182 23.04 -0.97 10.40
CA ARG A 182 24.42 -1.49 10.54
C ARG A 182 24.62 -2.85 9.87
N HIS A 183 23.56 -3.59 9.57
CA HIS A 183 23.64 -4.81 8.76
C HIS A 183 23.85 -4.50 7.27
N MET A 184 23.64 -3.24 6.86
CA MET A 184 23.92 -2.81 5.49
C MET A 184 25.42 -2.57 5.35
N SER A 185 26.05 -3.27 4.41
CA SER A 185 27.49 -3.14 4.13
C SER A 185 27.84 -1.84 3.40
N ASP A 186 26.87 -1.25 2.68
CA ASP A 186 27.02 0.02 1.97
C ASP A 186 26.45 1.18 2.84
N PRO A 187 27.29 2.16 3.24
CA PRO A 187 26.82 3.32 4.01
C PRO A 187 25.72 4.14 3.33
N PHE A 188 25.71 4.19 1.99
CA PHE A 188 24.64 4.86 1.25
C PHE A 188 23.29 4.16 1.51
N VAL A 189 23.27 2.83 1.47
CA VAL A 189 22.08 2.02 1.76
C VAL A 189 21.67 2.14 3.23
N SER A 190 22.62 2.14 4.18
CA SER A 190 22.34 2.40 5.60
C SER A 190 21.60 3.73 5.78
N ASN A 191 22.05 4.79 5.11
CA ASN A 191 21.43 6.12 5.20
C ASN A 191 20.04 6.16 4.56
N MET A 192 19.84 5.52 3.40
CA MET A 192 18.52 5.38 2.80
C MET A 192 17.55 4.67 3.75
N LEU A 193 17.98 3.57 4.36
CA LEU A 193 17.17 2.82 5.30
C LEU A 193 16.78 3.67 6.52
N LEU A 194 17.73 4.37 7.14
CA LEU A 194 17.46 5.27 8.27
C LEU A 194 16.49 6.39 7.91
N HIS A 195 16.61 6.94 6.71
CA HIS A 195 15.68 7.94 6.21
C HIS A 195 14.26 7.36 6.09
N SER A 196 14.11 6.19 5.46
CA SER A 196 12.83 5.48 5.36
C SER A 196 12.22 5.19 6.73
N CYS A 197 13.00 4.72 7.70
CA CYS A 197 12.51 4.45 9.06
C CYS A 197 12.01 5.71 9.77
N THR A 198 12.58 6.87 9.46
CA THR A 198 12.19 8.15 10.04
C THR A 198 10.92 8.70 9.41
N LEU A 199 10.83 8.65 8.07
CA LEU A 199 9.63 9.01 7.33
C LEU A 199 8.41 8.19 7.75
N TYR A 200 8.62 6.92 8.12
CA TYR A 200 7.55 6.05 8.64
C TYR A 200 6.85 6.64 9.87
N ILE A 201 7.61 7.09 10.88
CA ILE A 201 7.05 7.66 12.10
C ILE A 201 6.33 8.98 11.83
N GLU A 202 6.89 9.80 10.93
CA GLU A 202 6.22 11.01 10.44
C GLU A 202 4.90 10.66 9.73
N GLY A 203 4.89 9.62 8.90
CA GLY A 203 3.71 9.10 8.21
C GLY A 203 2.61 8.67 9.18
N CYS A 204 2.93 7.86 10.19
CA CYS A 204 1.95 7.44 11.21
C CYS A 204 1.35 8.64 11.97
N ALA A 205 2.17 9.65 12.30
CA ALA A 205 1.68 10.87 12.95
C ALA A 205 0.74 11.67 12.05
N LEU A 206 1.04 11.77 10.74
CA LEU A 206 0.18 12.43 9.77
C LEU A 206 -1.15 11.68 9.59
N GLU A 207 -1.13 10.36 9.51
CA GLU A 207 -2.35 9.54 9.41
C GLU A 207 -3.28 9.75 10.61
N TYR A 208 -2.71 9.79 11.83
CA TYR A 208 -3.47 10.09 13.04
C TYR A 208 -4.27 11.41 12.92
N HIS A 209 -3.65 12.48 12.40
CA HIS A 209 -4.34 13.76 12.21
C HIS A 209 -5.44 13.67 11.14
N ILE A 210 -5.13 13.03 10.02
CA ILE A 210 -6.07 12.89 8.89
C ILE A 210 -7.32 12.11 9.31
N GLN A 211 -7.15 11.05 10.10
CA GLN A 211 -8.28 10.25 10.58
C GLN A 211 -9.16 11.01 11.60
N ARG A 212 -8.58 11.88 12.44
CA ARG A 212 -9.36 12.64 13.43
C ARG A 212 -10.07 13.86 12.83
N ASP A 213 -9.48 14.43 11.80
CA ASP A 213 -9.96 15.61 11.11
C ASP A 213 -10.40 15.25 9.67
N GLN A 214 -11.04 14.09 9.48
CA GLN A 214 -11.51 13.65 8.15
C GLN A 214 -12.38 14.71 7.45
N GLU A 215 -13.13 15.50 8.21
CA GLU A 215 -13.89 16.64 7.69
C GLU A 215 -13.02 17.81 7.21
N LYS A 216 -11.78 17.96 7.71
CA LYS A 216 -10.91 19.10 7.37
C LYS A 216 -9.82 18.76 6.35
N TYR A 217 -9.25 17.57 6.37
CA TYR A 217 -8.07 17.25 5.54
C TYR A 217 -8.38 16.83 4.11
N PHE A 218 -9.58 16.29 3.86
CA PHE A 218 -10.05 16.05 2.49
C PHE A 218 -10.77 17.27 1.89
N LEU A 219 -10.94 18.31 2.70
CA LEU A 219 -11.56 19.57 2.35
C LEU A 219 -10.50 20.68 2.47
N VAL A 220 -9.54 20.71 1.54
CA VAL A 220 -8.68 21.89 1.40
C VAL A 220 -9.57 23.02 0.90
N ARG A 221 -10.13 23.85 1.80
CA ARG A 221 -10.73 25.12 1.40
C ARG A 221 -9.71 25.86 0.56
N ASP A 222 -10.06 26.23 -0.66
CA ASP A 222 -9.29 27.17 -1.46
C ASP A 222 -9.34 28.58 -0.82
N SER A 223 -8.71 28.68 0.34
CA SER A 223 -8.60 29.91 1.11
C SER A 223 -7.76 30.94 0.34
N ALA A 224 -7.03 30.56 -0.71
CA ALA A 224 -6.36 31.50 -1.60
C ALA A 224 -7.36 32.14 -2.57
N ALA A 225 -8.30 31.38 -3.14
CA ALA A 225 -9.39 31.93 -3.94
C ALA A 225 -10.38 32.75 -3.09
N GLU A 226 -10.75 32.29 -1.90
CA GLU A 226 -11.57 33.08 -0.95
C GLU A 226 -10.84 34.36 -0.53
N ARG A 227 -9.54 34.29 -0.13
CA ARG A 227 -8.77 35.50 0.20
C ARG A 227 -8.61 36.42 -1.01
N ALA A 228 -8.39 35.90 -2.21
CA ALA A 228 -8.29 36.71 -3.42
C ALA A 228 -9.63 37.37 -3.76
N ARG A 229 -10.75 36.68 -3.53
CA ARG A 229 -12.10 37.23 -3.68
C ARG A 229 -12.37 38.31 -2.63
N ASP A 230 -12.08 38.04 -1.36
CA ASP A 230 -12.24 38.96 -0.25
C ASP A 230 -11.36 40.21 -0.42
N ASP A 231 -10.10 40.03 -0.84
CA ASP A 231 -9.16 41.11 -1.14
C ASP A 231 -9.61 41.93 -2.35
N ALA A 232 -10.16 41.28 -3.39
CA ALA A 232 -10.72 41.97 -4.56
C ALA A 232 -11.99 42.74 -4.21
N GLU A 233 -12.90 42.17 -3.42
CA GLU A 233 -14.11 42.82 -2.91
C GLU A 233 -13.79 44.00 -1.99
N LYS A 234 -12.77 43.84 -1.15
CA LYS A 234 -12.28 44.92 -0.28
C LYS A 234 -11.64 46.03 -1.10
N LEU A 235 -10.77 45.70 -2.04
CA LEU A 235 -10.12 46.67 -2.93
C LEU A 235 -11.14 47.43 -3.78
N ALA A 236 -12.22 46.78 -4.21
CA ALA A 236 -13.32 47.38 -4.94
C ALA A 236 -14.10 48.39 -4.08
N ARG A 237 -14.46 48.00 -2.86
CA ARG A 237 -15.12 48.88 -1.87
C ARG A 237 -14.26 50.10 -1.54
N ASP A 238 -12.97 49.89 -1.28
CA ASP A 238 -12.03 50.97 -0.95
C ASP A 238 -11.85 51.97 -2.11
N ARG A 239 -12.11 51.54 -3.35
CA ARG A 239 -12.04 52.39 -4.55
C ARG A 239 -13.39 52.99 -4.96
N GLY A 240 -14.46 52.78 -4.18
CA GLY A 240 -15.80 53.23 -4.54
C GLY A 240 -16.31 52.63 -5.85
N LEU A 241 -15.77 51.47 -6.25
CA LEU A 241 -16.22 50.74 -7.42
C LEU A 241 -17.40 49.87 -7.00
N ASP A 242 -18.57 50.22 -7.50
CA ASP A 242 -19.77 49.40 -7.39
C ASP A 242 -19.60 48.22 -8.35
N ILE A 243 -18.97 47.14 -7.86
CA ILE A 243 -18.87 45.90 -8.64
C ILE A 243 -20.23 45.22 -8.48
N PRO A 244 -21.06 45.10 -9.54
CA PRO A 244 -22.22 44.24 -9.48
C PRO A 244 -21.72 42.84 -9.16
N LEU A 245 -22.21 42.27 -8.05
CA LEU A 245 -22.04 40.85 -7.75
C LEU A 245 -22.27 40.08 -9.06
N PRO A 246 -21.39 39.14 -9.44
CA PRO A 246 -21.62 38.36 -10.64
C PRO A 246 -23.04 37.83 -10.55
N LEU A 247 -23.87 38.20 -11.54
CA LEU A 247 -25.13 37.51 -11.76
C LEU A 247 -24.79 36.03 -11.79
N ASP A 248 -25.43 35.31 -10.87
CA ASP A 248 -25.41 33.86 -10.72
C ASP A 248 -25.15 33.20 -12.09
N THR A 249 -23.92 32.75 -12.34
CA THR A 249 -23.52 32.16 -13.62
C THR A 249 -24.00 30.72 -13.75
N ASP A 250 -25.23 30.45 -13.29
CA ASP A 250 -25.92 29.17 -13.40
C ASP A 250 -26.56 28.95 -14.78
N ARG A 251 -26.27 29.81 -15.77
CA ARG A 251 -26.76 29.65 -17.15
C ARG A 251 -25.73 30.03 -18.20
N GLN A 252 -24.66 29.25 -18.31
CA GLN A 252 -24.03 29.02 -19.61
C GLN A 252 -24.04 27.53 -19.95
N ARG A 253 -25.10 27.14 -20.67
CA ARG A 253 -25.07 25.93 -21.50
C ARG A 253 -23.90 26.05 -22.46
N VAL A 254 -22.95 25.14 -22.37
CA VAL A 254 -22.07 24.81 -23.50
C VAL A 254 -22.97 24.21 -24.58
N VAL A 255 -23.37 25.04 -25.54
CA VAL A 255 -23.89 24.54 -26.80
C VAL A 255 -22.69 23.96 -27.54
N VAL A 256 -22.55 22.63 -27.48
CA VAL A 256 -21.70 21.90 -28.42
C VAL A 256 -22.34 22.10 -29.80
N VAL A 257 -21.69 22.91 -30.64
CA VAL A 257 -22.04 23.01 -32.06
C VAL A 257 -21.67 21.67 -32.71
N GLY A 258 -22.66 20.79 -32.84
CA GLY A 258 -22.56 19.59 -33.66
C GLY A 258 -22.47 19.98 -35.13
N HIS A 259 -21.45 19.46 -35.82
CA HIS A 259 -21.41 19.46 -37.27
C HIS A 259 -22.47 18.48 -37.79
N GLU A 260 -23.64 18.96 -38.20
CA GLU A 260 -24.63 18.14 -38.89
C GLU A 260 -24.25 18.01 -40.37
N SER A 261 -23.93 16.77 -40.77
CA SER A 261 -23.95 16.34 -42.16
C SER A 261 -25.40 16.13 -42.60
N SER A 262 -25.84 16.92 -43.57
CA SER A 262 -27.16 16.87 -44.19
C SER A 262 -27.45 15.52 -44.88
N SER A 263 -28.61 14.93 -44.60
CA SER A 263 -29.30 13.97 -45.47
C SER A 263 -30.82 14.18 -45.34
N PRO A 264 -31.60 14.03 -46.43
CA PRO A 264 -32.94 14.60 -46.52
C PRO A 264 -34.04 13.69 -45.94
N SER A 265 -35.02 14.33 -45.29
CA SER A 265 -36.23 13.72 -44.71
C SER A 265 -37.29 13.35 -45.77
N PRO A 266 -38.15 12.35 -45.51
CA PRO A 266 -39.45 12.16 -46.17
C PRO A 266 -40.61 12.83 -45.39
N PRO A 267 -41.82 12.94 -45.99
CA PRO A 267 -42.89 13.87 -45.58
C PRO A 267 -43.84 13.31 -44.50
N PRO A 268 -44.76 14.12 -43.94
CA PRO A 268 -45.38 13.89 -42.64
C PRO A 268 -46.72 13.13 -42.76
N GLU A 269 -47.02 12.30 -41.76
CA GLU A 269 -48.37 11.82 -41.50
C GLU A 269 -48.76 11.98 -40.03
N ASN A 270 -49.81 12.78 -39.85
CA ASN A 270 -50.94 12.68 -38.90
C ASN A 270 -50.69 12.69 -37.38
N ASP A 271 -50.97 13.88 -36.83
CA ASP A 271 -51.92 14.15 -35.74
C ASP A 271 -52.43 12.94 -34.94
N GLU A 272 -52.00 12.85 -33.67
CA GLU A 272 -52.89 12.43 -32.59
C GLU A 272 -52.57 13.20 -31.30
N LYS A 273 -53.61 13.83 -30.75
CA LYS A 273 -53.61 14.64 -29.53
C LYS A 273 -53.44 13.76 -28.29
N ILE A 274 -52.41 14.02 -27.49
CA ILE A 274 -52.26 13.50 -26.13
C ILE A 274 -52.45 14.67 -25.14
N PRO A 275 -53.27 14.52 -24.08
CA PRO A 275 -53.57 15.61 -23.16
C PRO A 275 -52.39 15.90 -22.23
N SER A 276 -52.13 17.20 -22.05
CA SER A 276 -51.21 17.80 -21.10
C SER A 276 -51.60 17.47 -19.66
N SER A 277 -50.75 16.71 -18.97
CA SER A 277 -50.72 16.67 -17.50
C SER A 277 -49.53 17.49 -17.02
N ASP A 278 -49.84 18.68 -16.52
CA ASP A 278 -48.94 19.48 -15.68
C ASP A 278 -48.58 18.70 -14.42
N SER A 279 -47.34 18.23 -14.36
CA SER A 279 -46.65 17.92 -13.12
C SER A 279 -45.18 18.24 -13.32
N SER A 280 -44.83 19.51 -13.13
CA SER A 280 -43.45 19.95 -12.91
C SER A 280 -42.97 19.36 -11.60
N VAL A 281 -42.54 18.11 -11.63
CA VAL A 281 -41.61 17.59 -10.64
C VAL A 281 -40.29 18.27 -10.98
N ASP A 282 -39.99 19.29 -10.19
CA ASP A 282 -38.68 19.89 -10.11
C ASP A 282 -37.75 18.78 -9.64
N ASP A 283 -37.10 18.11 -10.59
CA ASP A 283 -35.99 17.19 -10.36
C ASP A 283 -34.86 18.04 -9.77
N GLY A 284 -35.01 18.29 -8.47
CA GLY A 284 -34.10 19.05 -7.64
C GLY A 284 -32.69 18.54 -7.91
N ASN A 285 -31.90 19.45 -8.43
CA ASN A 285 -30.50 19.31 -8.78
C ASN A 285 -29.66 19.16 -7.50
N VAL A 286 -29.89 18.09 -6.73
CA VAL A 286 -29.25 17.81 -5.43
C VAL A 286 -27.77 17.43 -5.61
N ALA A 287 -27.27 17.31 -6.84
CA ALA A 287 -25.90 16.93 -7.14
C ALA A 287 -24.92 18.11 -7.35
N GLN A 288 -25.34 19.38 -7.25
CA GLN A 288 -24.54 20.48 -7.83
C GLN A 288 -24.30 21.71 -6.93
N GLN A 289 -24.23 21.51 -5.61
CA GLN A 289 -23.64 22.49 -4.68
C GLN A 289 -22.67 21.82 -3.69
N LEU A 290 -21.82 20.93 -4.20
CA LEU A 290 -20.54 20.71 -3.53
C LEU A 290 -19.68 21.92 -3.90
N ASP A 291 -19.50 22.81 -2.93
CA ASP A 291 -18.58 23.96 -2.95
C ASP A 291 -17.34 23.62 -3.81
N ASP A 292 -17.14 24.33 -4.93
CA ASP A 292 -15.99 24.17 -5.84
C ASP A 292 -14.63 24.40 -5.15
N ASN A 293 -14.65 24.74 -3.87
CA ASN A 293 -13.50 25.11 -3.05
C ASN A 293 -12.75 23.93 -2.43
N TYR A 294 -13.03 22.67 -2.78
CA TYR A 294 -12.41 21.50 -2.14
C TYR A 294 -11.70 20.58 -3.14
N LEU A 295 -10.46 20.93 -3.48
CA LEU A 295 -9.59 20.08 -4.31
C LEU A 295 -8.73 19.18 -3.40
N VAL A 296 -8.90 17.86 -3.50
CA VAL A 296 -7.88 16.91 -3.03
C VAL A 296 -6.71 17.01 -4.02
N PRO A 297 -5.50 17.41 -3.59
CA PRO A 297 -4.37 17.52 -4.50
C PRO A 297 -4.10 16.17 -5.17
N HIS A 298 -3.95 16.18 -6.50
CA HIS A 298 -3.65 14.98 -7.26
C HIS A 298 -2.40 14.28 -6.70
N GLY A 299 -2.51 13.00 -6.36
CA GLY A 299 -1.42 12.19 -5.83
C GLY A 299 -1.16 12.31 -4.33
N TRP A 300 -1.91 13.13 -3.58
CA TRP A 300 -1.84 13.18 -2.12
C TRP A 300 -1.98 11.80 -1.45
N PRO A 301 -2.95 10.93 -1.84
CA PRO A 301 -3.11 9.63 -1.19
C PRO A 301 -1.89 8.74 -1.33
N LEU A 302 -1.26 8.75 -2.52
CA LEU A 302 -0.03 8.01 -2.77
C LEU A 302 1.13 8.57 -1.95
N TRP A 303 1.27 9.89 -1.87
CA TRP A 303 2.33 10.53 -1.08
C TRP A 303 2.23 10.18 0.41
N LEU A 304 1.03 10.24 0.99
CA LEU A 304 0.81 9.87 2.39
C LEU A 304 1.15 8.39 2.59
N ARG A 305 0.63 7.55 1.70
CA ARG A 305 0.81 6.10 1.75
C ARG A 305 2.27 5.68 1.63
N GLU A 306 3.06 6.38 0.82
CA GLU A 306 4.51 6.16 0.72
C GLU A 306 5.26 6.50 2.01
N ARG A 307 4.71 7.39 2.84
CA ARG A 307 5.32 7.79 4.12
C ARG A 307 4.85 6.93 5.28
N SER A 308 3.59 6.54 5.33
CA SER A 308 3.05 5.70 6.41
C SER A 308 3.30 4.20 6.24
N ALA A 309 3.99 3.80 5.17
CA ALA A 309 4.38 2.41 4.97
C ALA A 309 5.89 2.21 5.13
N VAL A 310 6.25 1.02 5.60
CA VAL A 310 7.64 0.54 5.64
C VAL A 310 8.09 -0.09 4.30
N ALA A 311 7.46 0.28 3.18
CA ALA A 311 7.67 -0.38 1.89
C ALA A 311 9.08 -0.18 1.32
N GLU A 312 9.68 1.00 1.52
CA GLU A 312 11.07 1.25 1.09
C GLU A 312 12.08 0.50 1.95
N THR A 313 11.88 0.45 3.28
CA THR A 313 12.64 -0.44 4.17
C THR A 313 12.58 -1.90 3.70
N PHE A 314 11.40 -2.39 3.35
CA PHE A 314 11.23 -3.76 2.83
C PHE A 314 11.93 -3.97 1.49
N ALA A 315 11.84 -3.01 0.56
CA ALA A 315 12.53 -3.05 -0.71
C ALA A 315 14.05 -3.10 -0.54
N ILE A 316 14.62 -2.29 0.35
CA ILE A 316 16.07 -2.28 0.65
C ILE A 316 16.49 -3.62 1.25
N THR A 317 15.83 -4.03 2.32
CA THR A 317 16.24 -5.23 3.09
C THR A 317 16.07 -6.53 2.31
N SER A 318 15.23 -6.55 1.26
CA SER A 318 15.11 -7.68 0.32
C SER A 318 16.45 -8.15 -0.26
N PHE A 319 17.41 -7.23 -0.43
CA PHE A 319 18.72 -7.53 -1.04
C PHE A 319 19.85 -7.71 -0.03
N CYS A 320 19.57 -7.50 1.25
CA CYS A 320 20.57 -7.50 2.31
C CYS A 320 20.65 -8.85 3.04
N CYS A 321 19.64 -9.70 2.83
CA CYS A 321 19.55 -11.05 3.41
C CYS A 321 20.01 -12.12 2.41
N ALA A 322 21.07 -11.87 1.62
CA ALA A 322 21.55 -12.90 0.73
C ALA A 322 22.28 -14.01 1.53
N PRO A 323 22.15 -15.29 1.14
CA PRO A 323 22.75 -16.39 1.88
C PRO A 323 24.28 -16.29 1.97
N ASP A 324 24.83 -16.96 2.97
CA ASP A 324 26.26 -17.14 3.19
C ASP A 324 27.08 -15.83 3.26
N GLY A 325 26.46 -14.73 3.70
CA GLY A 325 27.13 -13.44 3.84
C GLY A 325 27.51 -12.79 2.50
N VAL A 326 26.86 -13.20 1.40
CA VAL A 326 27.07 -12.56 0.10
C VAL A 326 26.53 -11.13 0.14
N THR A 327 27.38 -10.15 -0.17
CA THR A 327 26.92 -8.77 -0.40
C THR A 327 26.60 -8.57 -1.87
N LEU A 328 25.36 -8.18 -2.17
CA LEU A 328 24.97 -7.72 -3.51
C LEU A 328 25.48 -6.29 -3.77
N PRO A 329 26.13 -6.03 -4.91
CA PRO A 329 26.51 -4.66 -5.29
C PRO A 329 25.28 -3.73 -5.39
N THR A 330 25.30 -2.63 -4.65
CA THR A 330 24.18 -1.66 -4.56
C THR A 330 23.68 -1.17 -5.91
N TYR A 331 24.58 -0.89 -6.85
CA TYR A 331 24.23 -0.37 -8.18
C TYR A 331 23.31 -1.30 -8.99
N LEU A 332 23.28 -2.60 -8.67
CA LEU A 332 22.45 -3.58 -9.38
C LEU A 332 20.97 -3.47 -9.06
N TRP A 333 20.63 -3.09 -7.83
CA TRP A 333 19.26 -3.18 -7.33
C TRP A 333 18.70 -1.84 -6.81
N VAL A 334 19.55 -0.84 -6.52
CA VAL A 334 19.08 0.47 -6.03
C VAL A 334 18.10 1.14 -6.99
N THR A 335 18.30 0.98 -8.30
CA THR A 335 17.41 1.54 -9.33
C THR A 335 16.06 0.83 -9.39
N ALA A 336 15.93 -0.35 -8.76
CA ALA A 336 14.67 -1.08 -8.63
C ALA A 336 13.80 -0.59 -7.47
N ILE A 337 14.37 0.13 -6.48
CA ILE A 337 13.67 0.53 -5.24
C ILE A 337 12.32 1.22 -5.52
N PRO A 338 12.18 2.19 -6.45
CA PRO A 338 10.89 2.83 -6.70
C PRO A 338 9.80 1.85 -7.15
N GLU A 339 10.14 0.90 -8.03
CA GLU A 339 9.21 -0.11 -8.54
C GLU A 339 8.87 -1.14 -7.44
N LEU A 340 9.85 -1.55 -6.64
CA LEU A 340 9.67 -2.46 -5.51
C LEU A 340 8.73 -1.87 -4.46
N ARG A 341 8.96 -0.60 -4.09
CA ARG A 341 8.11 0.16 -3.18
C ARG A 341 6.67 0.19 -3.69
N SER A 342 6.49 0.52 -4.96
CA SER A 342 5.16 0.57 -5.59
C SER A 342 4.44 -0.79 -5.52
N ILE A 343 5.15 -1.90 -5.78
CA ILE A 343 4.56 -3.25 -5.68
C ILE A 343 4.22 -3.60 -4.23
N ILE A 344 5.12 -3.37 -3.28
CA ILE A 344 4.91 -3.73 -1.87
C ILE A 344 3.68 -3.00 -1.32
N LEU A 345 3.58 -1.69 -1.57
CA LEU A 345 2.42 -0.87 -1.21
C LEU A 345 1.13 -1.41 -1.85
N SER A 346 1.15 -1.59 -3.17
CA SER A 346 -0.03 -1.98 -3.93
C SER A 346 -0.52 -3.39 -3.58
N ILE A 347 0.41 -4.34 -3.35
CA ILE A 347 0.06 -5.68 -2.87
C ILE A 347 -0.56 -5.59 -1.49
N ASN A 348 0.01 -4.80 -0.57
CA ASN A 348 -0.59 -4.62 0.75
C ASN A 348 -2.02 -4.08 0.62
N ASP A 349 -2.22 -2.99 -0.12
CA ASP A 349 -3.53 -2.36 -0.30
C ASP A 349 -4.57 -3.33 -0.90
N VAL A 350 -4.19 -4.15 -1.88
CA VAL A 350 -5.10 -5.14 -2.49
C VAL A 350 -5.42 -6.28 -1.53
N LEU A 351 -4.41 -6.84 -0.87
CA LEU A 351 -4.58 -8.00 0.01
C LEU A 351 -5.20 -7.64 1.37
N SER A 352 -5.07 -6.39 1.80
CA SER A 352 -5.61 -5.87 3.05
C SER A 352 -7.02 -5.32 2.92
N PHE A 353 -7.46 -4.98 1.72
CA PHE A 353 -8.74 -4.30 1.47
C PHE A 353 -9.96 -4.98 2.12
N ALA A 354 -10.05 -6.31 2.08
CA ALA A 354 -11.18 -7.02 2.69
C ALA A 354 -11.27 -6.80 4.21
N LYS A 355 -10.12 -6.79 4.91
CA LYS A 355 -10.08 -6.54 6.37
C LYS A 355 -10.52 -5.11 6.69
N GLU A 356 -10.15 -4.17 5.83
CA GLU A 356 -10.43 -2.73 5.98
C GLU A 356 -11.91 -2.46 5.74
N LEU A 357 -12.47 -3.05 4.68
CA LEU A 357 -13.90 -2.99 4.41
C LEU A 357 -14.73 -3.56 5.58
N LEU A 358 -14.33 -4.71 6.12
CA LEU A 358 -15.00 -5.31 7.30
C LEU A 358 -14.85 -4.48 8.57
N ALA A 359 -13.82 -3.62 8.65
CA ALA A 359 -13.64 -2.67 9.73
C ALA A 359 -14.39 -1.34 9.48
N ASN A 360 -15.11 -1.21 8.35
CA ASN A 360 -15.68 0.04 7.84
C ASN A 360 -14.63 1.15 7.69
N ASP A 361 -13.40 0.78 7.34
CA ASP A 361 -12.32 1.70 7.07
C ASP A 361 -12.51 2.34 5.68
N THR A 362 -12.95 3.59 5.69
CA THR A 362 -13.17 4.41 4.49
C THR A 362 -11.90 5.17 4.06
N THR A 363 -10.79 4.97 4.77
CA THR A 363 -9.50 5.63 4.53
C THR A 363 -8.45 4.73 3.89
N SER A 364 -8.81 3.49 3.51
CA SER A 364 -7.93 2.63 2.73
C SER A 364 -7.45 3.31 1.44
N SER A 365 -6.24 3.00 0.98
CA SER A 365 -5.65 3.59 -0.24
C SER A 365 -6.58 3.48 -1.45
N LEU A 366 -7.29 2.35 -1.60
CA LEU A 366 -8.26 2.14 -2.67
C LEU A 366 -9.51 3.01 -2.53
N ALA A 367 -10.03 3.19 -1.31
CA ALA A 367 -11.16 4.08 -1.06
C ALA A 367 -10.81 5.54 -1.36
N VAL A 368 -9.65 5.99 -0.87
CA VAL A 368 -9.17 7.35 -1.07
C VAL A 368 -8.88 7.62 -2.55
N LEU A 369 -8.23 6.69 -3.25
CA LEU A 369 -7.99 6.79 -4.70
C LEU A 369 -9.32 6.90 -5.46
N THR A 370 -10.31 6.07 -5.12
CA THR A 370 -11.63 6.09 -5.76
C THR A 370 -12.30 7.46 -5.60
N LYS A 371 -12.28 8.00 -4.38
CA LYS A 371 -12.84 9.32 -4.07
C LYS A 371 -12.10 10.44 -4.79
N GLU A 372 -10.77 10.46 -4.75
CA GLU A 372 -9.94 11.46 -5.41
C GLU A 372 -10.23 11.53 -6.92
N ARG A 373 -10.15 10.38 -7.61
CA ARG A 373 -10.36 10.30 -9.07
C ARG A 373 -11.76 10.76 -9.47
N ARG A 374 -12.76 10.40 -8.67
CA ARG A 374 -14.14 10.82 -8.91
C ARG A 374 -14.34 12.33 -8.72
N LEU A 375 -13.76 12.91 -7.65
CA LEU A 375 -13.81 14.36 -7.41
C LEU A 375 -13.12 15.16 -8.52
N LEU A 376 -12.05 14.62 -9.10
CA LEU A 376 -11.37 15.21 -10.25
C LEU A 376 -12.11 15.00 -11.59
N GLY A 377 -13.30 14.40 -11.58
CA GLY A 377 -14.09 14.14 -12.79
C GLY A 377 -13.42 13.17 -13.76
N VAL A 378 -12.53 12.29 -13.26
CA VAL A 378 -11.86 11.30 -14.11
C VAL A 378 -12.91 10.31 -14.63
N PRO A 379 -13.03 10.11 -15.96
CA PRO A 379 -13.95 9.12 -16.51
C PRO A 379 -13.63 7.71 -16.03
N GLY A 380 -14.66 6.89 -15.80
CA GLY A 380 -14.51 5.52 -15.33
C GLY A 380 -15.64 4.61 -15.78
N THR A 381 -15.81 3.49 -15.08
CA THR A 381 -16.74 2.41 -15.46
C THR A 381 -18.01 2.35 -14.61
N ALA A 382 -18.24 3.34 -13.74
CA ALA A 382 -19.50 3.50 -13.03
C ALA A 382 -20.68 3.71 -14.00
N ARG A 383 -21.92 3.54 -13.51
CA ARG A 383 -23.14 3.69 -14.33
C ARG A 383 -23.32 5.10 -14.90
N ASP A 384 -22.82 6.10 -14.20
CA ASP A 384 -22.82 7.51 -14.62
C ASP A 384 -21.60 7.89 -15.46
N GLY A 385 -20.73 6.92 -15.79
CA GLY A 385 -19.47 7.14 -16.52
C GLY A 385 -18.34 7.70 -15.66
N GLY A 386 -18.53 7.85 -14.35
CA GLY A 386 -17.49 8.29 -13.42
C GLY A 386 -16.59 7.15 -12.93
N TRP A 387 -15.54 7.52 -12.19
CA TRP A 387 -14.63 6.58 -11.53
C TRP A 387 -15.32 5.81 -10.39
N CYS A 388 -15.10 4.49 -10.32
CA CYS A 388 -15.56 3.61 -9.23
C CYS A 388 -14.44 2.75 -8.62
N LEU A 389 -14.79 1.95 -7.62
CA LEU A 389 -13.85 1.05 -6.93
C LEU A 389 -13.18 0.05 -7.88
N GLY A 390 -13.92 -0.46 -8.87
CA GLY A 390 -13.38 -1.33 -9.92
C GLY A 390 -12.24 -0.67 -10.71
N ASP A 391 -12.38 0.60 -11.07
CA ASP A 391 -11.33 1.34 -11.78
C ASP A 391 -10.08 1.51 -10.91
N SER A 392 -10.25 1.76 -9.62
CA SER A 392 -9.15 1.83 -8.65
C SER A 392 -8.41 0.50 -8.51
N PHE A 393 -9.13 -0.63 -8.46
CA PHE A 393 -8.52 -1.96 -8.47
C PHE A 393 -7.73 -2.23 -9.74
N GLU A 394 -8.29 -1.90 -10.91
CA GLU A 394 -7.59 -2.04 -12.20
C GLU A 394 -6.31 -1.19 -12.22
N GLU A 395 -6.37 0.06 -11.76
CA GLU A 395 -5.20 0.95 -11.68
C GLU A 395 -4.12 0.36 -10.76
N VAL A 396 -4.47 -0.07 -9.55
CA VAL A 396 -3.52 -0.59 -8.56
C VAL A 396 -2.93 -1.94 -8.99
N VAL A 397 -3.75 -2.87 -9.49
CA VAL A 397 -3.26 -4.16 -10.00
C VAL A 397 -2.40 -3.97 -11.26
N GLY A 398 -2.82 -3.07 -12.16
CA GLY A 398 -2.02 -2.69 -13.32
C GLY A 398 -0.63 -2.18 -12.92
N LYS A 399 -0.53 -1.34 -11.88
CA LYS A 399 0.75 -0.89 -11.31
C LYS A 399 1.61 -2.07 -10.84
N ILE A 400 1.04 -3.03 -10.10
CA ILE A 400 1.76 -4.23 -9.63
C ILE A 400 2.39 -5.00 -10.81
N LEU A 401 1.58 -5.29 -11.83
CA LEU A 401 2.02 -6.10 -12.97
C LEU A 401 3.06 -5.38 -13.83
N VAL A 402 2.88 -4.07 -14.06
CA VAL A 402 3.83 -3.25 -14.83
C VAL A 402 5.16 -3.10 -14.08
N ALA A 403 5.13 -2.78 -12.80
CA ALA A 403 6.32 -2.67 -11.97
C ALA A 403 7.06 -4.02 -11.89
N GLY A 404 6.33 -5.12 -11.71
CA GLY A 404 6.90 -6.47 -11.66
C GLY A 404 7.61 -6.83 -12.96
N ALA A 405 7.02 -6.50 -14.11
CA ALA A 405 7.65 -6.69 -15.42
C ALA A 405 8.92 -5.85 -15.60
N ARG A 406 8.96 -4.62 -15.04
CA ARG A 406 10.14 -3.75 -15.08
C ARG A 406 11.28 -4.28 -14.21
N ILE A 407 11.00 -4.71 -12.98
CA ILE A 407 12.00 -5.33 -12.09
C ILE A 407 12.55 -6.61 -12.73
N ASN A 408 11.67 -7.47 -13.26
CA ASN A 408 12.07 -8.70 -13.95
C ASN A 408 12.93 -8.46 -15.19
N ARG A 409 12.86 -7.26 -15.79
CA ARG A 409 13.74 -6.86 -16.88
C ARG A 409 15.06 -6.30 -16.35
N LEU A 410 15.00 -5.45 -15.34
CA LEU A 410 16.15 -4.77 -14.75
C LEU A 410 17.13 -5.76 -14.12
N LEU A 411 16.61 -6.74 -13.37
CA LEU A 411 17.41 -7.75 -12.67
C LEU A 411 17.65 -9.02 -13.50
N ARG A 412 17.28 -9.03 -14.79
CA ARG A 412 17.47 -10.20 -15.65
C ARG A 412 18.96 -10.41 -15.96
N PRO A 413 19.53 -11.61 -15.74
CA PRO A 413 20.87 -11.92 -16.21
C PRO A 413 20.92 -11.91 -17.74
N SER A 414 22.05 -11.51 -18.31
CA SER A 414 22.29 -11.43 -19.75
C SER A 414 22.36 -12.83 -20.36
N VAL A 415 23.00 -13.76 -19.67
CA VAL A 415 23.06 -15.18 -20.02
C VAL A 415 21.94 -15.95 -19.33
N GLN A 416 20.96 -16.46 -20.10
CA GLN A 416 19.82 -17.21 -19.54
C GLN A 416 20.25 -18.47 -18.77
N GLY A 417 21.34 -19.12 -19.18
CA GLY A 417 21.87 -20.32 -18.53
C GLY A 417 22.34 -20.12 -17.09
N VAL A 418 22.43 -18.87 -16.60
CA VAL A 418 22.81 -18.56 -15.21
C VAL A 418 21.63 -18.73 -14.26
N ARG A 419 20.40 -18.70 -14.78
CA ARG A 419 19.19 -18.85 -13.98
C ARG A 419 18.74 -20.31 -13.85
N TYR A 420 19.12 -21.15 -14.80
CA TYR A 420 18.59 -22.50 -14.93
C TYR A 420 19.71 -23.54 -14.95
N ASP A 421 19.50 -24.66 -14.26
CA ASP A 421 20.37 -25.81 -14.40
C ASP A 421 20.18 -26.54 -15.74
N SER A 422 20.96 -27.60 -15.96
CA SER A 422 20.87 -28.41 -17.19
C SER A 422 19.52 -29.11 -17.39
N GLN A 423 18.67 -29.16 -16.36
CA GLN A 423 17.32 -29.70 -16.40
C GLN A 423 16.24 -28.61 -16.55
N GLY A 424 16.65 -27.33 -16.67
CA GLY A 424 15.73 -26.20 -16.75
C GLY A 424 15.12 -25.79 -15.41
N ARG A 425 15.64 -26.27 -14.27
CA ARG A 425 15.18 -25.86 -12.94
C ARG A 425 15.83 -24.54 -12.56
N VAL A 426 15.05 -23.64 -11.96
CA VAL A 426 15.58 -22.36 -11.47
C VAL A 426 16.48 -22.62 -10.26
N TYR A 427 17.71 -22.11 -10.30
CA TYR A 427 18.62 -22.21 -9.16
C TYR A 427 18.04 -21.56 -7.89
N GLY A 428 18.24 -22.20 -6.76
CA GLY A 428 17.94 -21.69 -5.43
C GLY A 428 18.91 -20.59 -4.99
N LEU A 429 18.56 -19.92 -3.88
CA LEU A 429 19.39 -18.84 -3.33
C LEU A 429 20.79 -19.33 -2.94
N SER A 430 20.89 -20.47 -2.25
CA SER A 430 22.18 -21.06 -1.84
C SER A 430 23.03 -21.52 -3.03
N GLU A 431 22.40 -22.03 -4.10
CA GLU A 431 23.13 -22.45 -5.31
C GLU A 431 23.74 -21.24 -6.02
N LEU A 432 22.97 -20.16 -6.20
CA LEU A 432 23.46 -18.91 -6.78
C LEU A 432 24.55 -18.26 -5.91
N ALA A 433 24.40 -18.29 -4.58
CA ALA A 433 25.42 -17.81 -3.65
C ALA A 433 26.72 -18.63 -3.72
N ALA A 434 26.62 -19.96 -3.85
CA ALA A 434 27.77 -20.84 -4.03
C ALA A 434 28.50 -20.57 -5.36
N MET A 435 27.75 -20.36 -6.45
CA MET A 435 28.33 -19.99 -7.75
C MET A 435 29.19 -18.73 -7.68
N LEU A 436 28.85 -17.75 -6.84
CA LEU A 436 29.67 -16.54 -6.66
C LEU A 436 31.03 -16.82 -5.98
N LYS A 437 31.15 -17.91 -5.22
CA LYS A 437 32.39 -18.33 -4.56
C LYS A 437 33.30 -19.13 -5.50
N ASP A 438 32.71 -19.91 -6.41
CA ASP A 438 33.40 -20.87 -7.28
C ASP A 438 33.58 -20.36 -8.73
N THR A 439 33.68 -19.05 -8.95
CA THR A 439 33.73 -18.44 -10.29
C THR A 439 35.10 -18.57 -10.99
N GLU A 440 35.62 -19.80 -11.12
CA GLU A 440 36.68 -20.11 -12.08
C GLU A 440 36.07 -20.44 -13.46
N GLY A 441 35.60 -19.43 -14.18
CA GLY A 441 35.82 -19.38 -15.63
C GLY A 441 34.71 -19.70 -16.64
N VAL A 442 33.42 -19.81 -16.29
CA VAL A 442 32.36 -20.05 -17.31
C VAL A 442 31.25 -18.99 -17.35
N VAL A 443 30.99 -18.29 -16.24
CA VAL A 443 29.90 -17.32 -16.15
C VAL A 443 30.41 -16.00 -15.59
N GLU A 444 30.00 -14.89 -16.22
CA GLU A 444 30.28 -13.55 -15.72
C GLU A 444 29.65 -13.35 -14.34
N LYS A 445 30.45 -12.93 -13.36
CA LYS A 445 30.02 -12.76 -11.97
C LYS A 445 28.81 -11.81 -11.84
N GLU A 446 28.74 -10.79 -12.70
CA GLU A 446 27.61 -9.85 -12.74
C GLU A 446 26.28 -10.54 -13.08
N ASP A 447 26.28 -11.51 -14.00
CA ASP A 447 25.06 -12.26 -14.33
C ASP A 447 24.62 -13.15 -13.16
N VAL A 448 25.55 -13.72 -12.40
CA VAL A 448 25.23 -14.46 -11.17
C VAL A 448 24.64 -13.53 -10.11
N TYR A 449 25.21 -12.33 -9.94
CA TYR A 449 24.64 -11.32 -9.03
C TYR A 449 23.23 -10.88 -9.44
N LYS A 450 22.98 -10.64 -10.73
CA LYS A 450 21.65 -10.32 -11.25
C LYS A 450 20.65 -11.45 -11.01
N ALA A 451 21.05 -12.70 -11.30
CA ALA A 451 20.23 -13.86 -11.04
C ALA A 451 19.90 -14.00 -9.53
N LEU A 452 20.87 -13.79 -8.64
CA LEU A 452 20.66 -13.80 -7.20
C LEU A 452 19.73 -12.67 -6.73
N ALA A 453 19.93 -11.44 -7.20
CA ALA A 453 19.08 -10.30 -6.87
C ALA A 453 17.62 -10.53 -7.33
N LEU A 454 17.42 -11.01 -8.56
CA LEU A 454 16.09 -11.37 -9.05
C LEU A 454 15.46 -12.46 -8.18
N ARG A 455 16.24 -13.47 -7.79
CA ARG A 455 15.74 -14.57 -6.96
C ARG A 455 15.35 -14.12 -5.56
N LEU A 456 16.12 -13.23 -4.94
CA LEU A 456 15.79 -12.63 -3.64
C LEU A 456 14.48 -11.86 -3.71
N TRP A 457 14.28 -11.05 -4.77
CA TRP A 457 13.01 -10.36 -4.98
C TRP A 457 11.83 -11.33 -5.18
N GLU A 458 11.98 -12.36 -6.00
CA GLU A 458 10.92 -13.37 -6.22
C GLU A 458 10.56 -14.10 -4.92
N THR A 459 11.54 -14.38 -4.07
CA THR A 459 11.33 -14.95 -2.75
C THR A 459 10.59 -13.96 -1.84
N HIS A 460 11.05 -12.71 -1.77
CA HIS A 460 10.40 -11.67 -0.98
C HIS A 460 8.94 -11.50 -1.38
N GLN A 461 8.65 -11.34 -2.67
CA GLN A 461 7.29 -11.15 -3.18
C GLN A 461 6.37 -12.32 -2.81
N ARG A 462 6.83 -13.57 -3.00
CA ARG A 462 6.04 -14.76 -2.64
C ARG A 462 5.82 -14.89 -1.14
N GLY A 463 6.87 -14.64 -0.35
CA GLY A 463 6.81 -14.63 1.11
C GLY A 463 5.85 -13.56 1.63
N TYR A 464 5.88 -12.37 1.03
CA TYR A 464 5.03 -11.25 1.40
C TYR A 464 3.56 -11.54 1.15
N VAL A 465 3.24 -12.07 -0.03
CA VAL A 465 1.87 -12.49 -0.37
C VAL A 465 1.41 -13.60 0.58
N ALA A 466 2.22 -14.64 0.80
CA ALA A 466 1.87 -15.74 1.70
C ALA A 466 1.62 -15.26 3.13
N TRP A 467 2.46 -14.35 3.64
CA TRP A 467 2.31 -13.76 4.96
C TRP A 467 0.99 -13.00 5.13
N HIS A 468 0.49 -12.30 4.11
CA HIS A 468 -0.83 -11.62 4.20
C HIS A 468 -1.96 -12.60 4.44
N PHE A 469 -1.94 -13.76 3.81
CA PHE A 469 -2.99 -14.75 4.03
C PHE A 469 -2.85 -15.42 5.40
N GLN A 470 -1.62 -15.59 5.89
CA GLN A 470 -1.34 -16.37 7.10
C GLN A 470 -1.38 -15.56 8.38
N SER A 471 -1.04 -14.28 8.30
CA SER A 471 -0.99 -13.42 9.46
C SER A 471 -2.40 -13.15 9.97
N PRO A 472 -2.68 -13.41 11.27
CA PRO A 472 -3.97 -13.08 11.87
C PRO A 472 -4.36 -11.60 11.71
N ARG A 473 -3.37 -10.70 11.53
CA ARG A 473 -3.58 -9.26 11.33
C ARG A 473 -4.49 -8.96 10.13
N TYR A 474 -4.43 -9.76 9.06
CA TYR A 474 -5.19 -9.52 7.84
C TYR A 474 -6.53 -10.26 7.78
N ARG A 475 -6.83 -11.09 8.79
CA ARG A 475 -8.13 -11.80 8.90
C ARG A 475 -8.53 -12.57 7.64
N ALA A 476 -7.56 -13.03 6.85
CA ALA A 476 -7.85 -13.73 5.60
C ALA A 476 -8.58 -15.06 5.82
N HIS A 477 -8.47 -15.67 7.01
CA HIS A 477 -9.29 -16.83 7.39
C HIS A 477 -10.79 -16.53 7.35
N GLU A 478 -11.21 -15.32 7.74
CA GLU A 478 -12.61 -14.91 7.68
C GLU A 478 -13.07 -14.76 6.23
N LEU A 479 -12.19 -14.26 5.35
CA LEU A 479 -12.45 -14.24 3.92
C LEU A 479 -12.68 -15.65 3.38
N PHE A 480 -11.89 -16.62 3.82
CA PHE A 480 -12.04 -18.02 3.39
C PHE A 480 -13.30 -18.67 3.96
N ASP A 481 -13.59 -18.45 5.23
CA ASP A 481 -14.81 -18.95 5.87
C ASP A 481 -16.04 -18.38 5.17
N TRP A 482 -16.04 -17.07 4.89
CA TRP A 482 -17.07 -16.38 4.12
C TRP A 482 -17.23 -16.99 2.71
N VAL A 483 -16.13 -17.12 1.95
CA VAL A 483 -16.18 -17.72 0.61
C VAL A 483 -16.75 -19.14 0.64
N ARG A 484 -16.37 -19.96 1.64
CA ARG A 484 -16.84 -21.34 1.81
C ARG A 484 -18.33 -21.41 2.16
N GLU A 485 -18.85 -20.44 2.91
CA GLU A 485 -20.25 -20.38 3.32
C GLU A 485 -21.15 -19.85 2.20
N THR A 486 -20.66 -18.88 1.42
CA THR A 486 -21.46 -18.17 0.42
C THR A 486 -21.38 -18.79 -0.98
N MET A 487 -20.29 -19.48 -1.36
CA MET A 487 -20.20 -20.15 -2.66
C MET A 487 -21.00 -21.46 -2.70
N GLY A 488 -21.72 -21.69 -3.80
CA GLY A 488 -22.51 -22.91 -4.00
C GLY A 488 -21.64 -24.17 -4.09
N GLU A 489 -22.21 -25.35 -3.83
CA GLU A 489 -21.46 -26.63 -3.77
C GLU A 489 -20.59 -26.91 -5.01
N GLY A 490 -21.00 -26.47 -6.20
CA GLY A 490 -20.22 -26.63 -7.45
C GLY A 490 -18.96 -25.75 -7.54
N GLU A 491 -18.89 -24.64 -6.81
CA GLU A 491 -17.68 -23.80 -6.72
C GLU A 491 -16.76 -24.23 -5.57
N LYS A 492 -17.25 -25.05 -4.62
CA LYS A 492 -16.45 -25.60 -3.52
C LYS A 492 -15.43 -26.63 -3.98
N GLU A 493 -15.74 -27.43 -5.02
CA GLU A 493 -14.79 -28.40 -5.61
C GLU A 493 -13.69 -27.73 -6.44
N ALA A 494 -13.96 -26.55 -7.01
CA ALA A 494 -12.95 -25.67 -7.60
C ALA A 494 -12.31 -24.72 -6.57
N GLY A 495 -12.75 -24.83 -5.30
CA GLY A 495 -12.19 -24.11 -4.17
C GLY A 495 -10.71 -24.45 -4.01
N PRO A 496 -9.90 -23.52 -3.50
CA PRO A 496 -8.46 -23.59 -3.69
C PRO A 496 -7.86 -24.64 -2.74
N GLU A 497 -7.83 -25.91 -3.15
CA GLU A 497 -7.06 -26.96 -2.47
C GLU A 497 -5.59 -26.57 -2.27
N TRP A 498 -5.07 -25.62 -3.06
CA TRP A 498 -3.73 -25.05 -2.86
C TRP A 498 -3.67 -23.96 -1.77
N LEU A 499 -4.73 -23.16 -1.56
CA LEU A 499 -4.81 -22.26 -0.41
C LEU A 499 -5.10 -23.07 0.85
N VAL A 500 -6.09 -23.99 0.82
CA VAL A 500 -6.39 -24.89 1.93
C VAL A 500 -5.20 -25.82 2.24
N GLY A 501 -4.46 -26.27 1.22
CA GLY A 501 -3.23 -27.06 1.37
C GLY A 501 -2.09 -26.27 1.98
N ALA A 502 -1.94 -24.99 1.64
CA ALA A 502 -0.97 -24.10 2.27
C ALA A 502 -1.30 -23.78 3.75
N PHE A 503 -2.56 -23.99 4.18
CA PHE A 503 -3.03 -23.77 5.54
C PHE A 503 -3.18 -25.04 6.39
N ARG A 504 -3.46 -26.20 5.82
CA ARG A 504 -3.62 -27.47 6.58
C ARG A 504 -2.33 -27.95 7.26
N GLU A 505 -1.18 -27.42 6.87
CA GLU A 505 0.14 -27.75 7.45
C GLU A 505 0.66 -26.74 8.49
N VAL A 506 -0.11 -25.66 8.76
CA VAL A 506 0.16 -24.70 9.86
C VAL A 506 -0.77 -25.02 11.01
#